data_AF-A0A6P5IR55-F1
#
_entry.id   AF-A0A6P5IR55-F1
#
_cell.length_a   1.000
_cell.length_b   1.000
_cell.length_c   1.000
_cell.angle_alpha   90.00
_cell.angle_beta   90.00
_cell.angle_gamma   90.00
#
_symmetry.space_group_name_H-M   'P 1'
#
loop_
_entity.id
_entity.type
_entity.pdbx_description
1 polymer ?
#
loop_
_entity_poly.entity_id
_entity_poly.type
_entity_poly.pdbx_seq_one_letter_code
_entity_poly.pdbx_strand_id
1 'polypeptide(L)'
;MAAASNFLAASRLRAAAAWSRRVVRGMAGPPGTGSTLGPGLGDEHDLDSDWEPERGLQALERALQRRKKEIRFRKICRQMEASGAPQRVLSRNAMEQIRYLRKEFSEDWSVPRLAEGFGVSTDVIRRVLKSNGVK
;
A
#
# COMPACT_ATOMS: atom_id res chain seq x y z
N MET A 1 -38.13 -9.15 31.45
CA MET A 1 -38.42 -9.17 30.00
C MET A 1 -37.76 -7.97 29.35
N ALA A 2 -36.60 -8.15 28.72
CA ALA A 2 -36.06 -7.25 27.70
C ALA A 2 -34.84 -7.95 27.05
N ALA A 3 -35.10 -8.57 25.91
CA ALA A 3 -34.07 -9.07 25.01
C ALA A 3 -33.48 -7.89 24.23
N ALA A 4 -32.16 -7.89 24.04
CA ALA A 4 -31.52 -7.12 22.98
C ALA A 4 -30.30 -7.90 22.49
N SER A 5 -30.58 -8.76 21.52
CA SER A 5 -29.59 -9.29 20.58
C SER A 5 -28.87 -8.14 19.88
N ASN A 6 -27.58 -8.31 19.59
CA ASN A 6 -27.01 -7.93 18.30
C ASN A 6 -25.70 -8.69 18.07
N PHE A 7 -25.85 -9.84 17.40
CA PHE A 7 -24.82 -10.47 16.60
C PHE A 7 -24.45 -9.55 15.44
N LEU A 8 -23.16 -9.27 15.20
CA LEU A 8 -22.66 -9.02 13.86
C LEU A 8 -21.18 -9.41 13.78
N ALA A 9 -20.90 -10.22 12.77
CA ALA A 9 -19.76 -11.10 12.62
C ALA A 9 -18.44 -10.39 12.26
N ALA A 10 -17.36 -10.78 12.91
CA ALA A 10 -16.00 -10.44 12.51
C ALA A 10 -15.56 -11.34 11.35
N SER A 11 -15.62 -10.82 10.12
CA SER A 11 -15.12 -11.49 8.92
C SER A 11 -13.59 -11.43 8.87
N ARG A 12 -12.95 -12.59 9.03
CA ARG A 12 -11.50 -12.82 8.87
C ARG A 12 -11.20 -13.04 7.39
N LEU A 13 -10.53 -12.10 6.73
CA LEU A 13 -10.00 -12.32 5.39
C LEU A 13 -8.64 -13.00 5.49
N ARG A 14 -8.58 -14.29 5.13
CA ARG A 14 -7.35 -15.02 4.82
C ARG A 14 -6.97 -14.73 3.37
N ALA A 15 -5.89 -14.00 3.14
CA ALA A 15 -5.28 -13.91 1.82
C ALA A 15 -4.29 -15.08 1.65
N ALA A 16 -4.62 -16.01 0.75
CA ALA A 16 -3.73 -17.07 0.33
C ALA A 16 -2.77 -16.52 -0.74
N ALA A 17 -1.47 -16.47 -0.43
CA ALA A 17 -0.45 -16.12 -1.40
C ALA A 17 -0.17 -17.32 -2.31
N ALA A 18 -0.70 -17.28 -3.53
CA ALA A 18 -0.41 -18.23 -4.59
C ALA A 18 0.94 -17.88 -5.24
N TRP A 19 2.04 -18.35 -4.65
CA TRP A 19 3.33 -18.43 -5.31
C TRP A 19 3.27 -19.39 -6.51
N SER A 20 3.46 -18.83 -7.71
CA SER A 20 3.52 -19.59 -8.95
C SER A 20 4.76 -20.48 -8.99
N ARG A 21 4.55 -21.78 -9.28
CA ARG A 21 5.61 -22.74 -9.57
C ARG A 21 6.28 -22.36 -10.88
N ARG A 22 7.56 -22.02 -10.85
CA ARG A 22 8.38 -21.90 -12.06
C ARG A 22 8.79 -23.30 -12.51
N VAL A 23 8.21 -23.76 -13.62
CA VAL A 23 8.62 -24.97 -14.33
C VAL A 23 9.77 -24.60 -15.27
N VAL A 24 10.97 -25.12 -15.02
CA VAL A 24 12.04 -25.15 -16.03
C VAL A 24 11.85 -26.44 -16.82
N ARG A 25 11.43 -26.29 -18.07
CA ARG A 25 11.30 -27.37 -19.03
C ARG A 25 12.70 -27.80 -19.47
N GLY A 26 13.04 -29.05 -19.17
CA GLY A 26 14.25 -29.70 -19.67
C GLY A 26 14.23 -29.82 -21.20
N MET A 27 15.41 -29.72 -21.79
CA MET A 27 15.67 -30.23 -23.12
C MET A 27 16.76 -31.29 -23.01
N ALA A 28 16.35 -32.54 -23.21
CA ALA A 28 17.21 -33.70 -23.30
C ALA A 28 17.66 -33.89 -24.76
N GLY A 29 18.91 -34.28 -24.93
CA GLY A 29 19.45 -34.83 -26.18
C GLY A 29 20.94 -35.20 -26.02
N PRO A 30 21.31 -36.50 -25.97
CA PRO A 30 22.69 -37.02 -25.97
C PRO A 30 23.07 -37.58 -27.37
N PRO A 31 24.15 -38.36 -27.60
CA PRO A 31 25.45 -38.50 -26.93
C PRO A 31 26.63 -38.21 -27.89
N GLY A 32 27.78 -37.77 -27.38
CA GLY A 32 29.04 -37.69 -28.12
C GLY A 32 30.13 -38.45 -27.37
N THR A 33 30.37 -39.70 -27.77
CA THR A 33 31.47 -40.54 -27.30
C THR A 33 32.82 -39.99 -27.78
N GLY A 34 33.74 -39.78 -26.85
CA GLY A 34 35.12 -39.40 -27.12
C GLY A 34 35.92 -39.35 -25.82
N SER A 35 36.32 -40.52 -25.32
CA SER A 35 37.19 -40.73 -24.16
C SER A 35 38.42 -39.84 -24.17
N THR A 36 38.80 -39.26 -23.02
CA THR A 36 40.20 -39.26 -22.54
C THR A 36 40.22 -39.04 -21.01
N LEU A 37 40.48 -40.14 -20.29
CA LEU A 37 41.24 -40.27 -19.04
C LEU A 37 41.30 -39.10 -18.04
N GLY A 38 40.76 -39.35 -16.85
CA GLY A 38 41.18 -38.69 -15.61
C GLY A 38 40.25 -39.00 -14.43
N PRO A 39 40.58 -39.96 -13.54
CA PRO A 39 39.91 -40.08 -12.25
C PRO A 39 40.50 -39.03 -11.29
N GLY A 40 40.02 -37.80 -11.44
CA GLY A 40 40.23 -36.72 -10.48
C GLY A 40 39.25 -36.90 -9.32
N LEU A 41 39.71 -37.64 -8.31
CA LEU A 41 39.11 -37.78 -7.00
C LEU A 41 38.72 -36.40 -6.43
N GLY A 42 37.48 -36.33 -5.93
CA GLY A 42 36.86 -35.26 -5.14
C GLY A 42 37.70 -34.04 -4.81
N ASP A 43 37.48 -32.96 -5.56
CA ASP A 43 37.30 -31.65 -4.93
C ASP A 43 35.82 -31.53 -4.56
N GLU A 44 35.40 -32.37 -3.61
CA GLU A 44 34.40 -31.94 -2.63
C GLU A 44 35.13 -30.87 -1.81
N HIS A 45 35.32 -29.69 -2.40
CA HIS A 45 35.78 -28.54 -1.66
C HIS A 45 34.77 -28.43 -0.52
N ASP A 46 35.24 -28.57 0.71
CA ASP A 46 34.47 -28.36 1.93
C ASP A 46 33.76 -27.00 1.79
N LEU A 47 32.55 -27.04 1.26
CA LEU A 47 31.56 -25.97 1.34
C LEU A 47 30.79 -26.14 2.65
N ASP A 48 31.37 -26.84 3.62
CA ASP A 48 30.88 -26.88 4.99
C ASP A 48 31.39 -25.64 5.70
N SER A 49 30.52 -24.63 5.71
CA SER A 49 30.26 -23.87 6.92
C SER A 49 31.42 -23.09 7.54
N ASP A 50 32.13 -22.24 6.78
CA ASP A 50 32.57 -20.94 7.31
C ASP A 50 31.37 -19.95 7.36
N TRP A 51 30.16 -20.45 7.60
CA TRP A 51 29.13 -19.63 8.22
C TRP A 51 29.57 -19.55 9.68
N GLU A 52 30.31 -18.52 10.06
CA GLU A 52 30.48 -18.28 11.49
C GLU A 52 29.12 -17.79 12.02
N PRO A 53 28.48 -18.52 12.95
CA PRO A 53 27.21 -18.12 13.56
C PRO A 53 27.20 -16.68 14.02
N GLU A 54 28.32 -16.27 14.59
CA GLU A 54 28.59 -14.95 15.12
C GLU A 54 28.46 -13.86 14.05
N ARG A 55 28.91 -14.12 12.81
CA ARG A 55 28.76 -13.18 11.69
C ARG A 55 27.31 -13.05 11.25
N GLY A 56 26.57 -14.16 11.21
CA GLY A 56 25.14 -14.19 10.92
C GLY A 56 24.31 -13.43 11.97
N LEU A 57 24.62 -13.66 13.25
CA LEU A 57 24.00 -12.97 14.39
C LEU A 57 24.28 -11.46 14.37
N GLN A 58 25.52 -11.06 14.10
CA GLN A 58 25.91 -9.66 14.01
C GLN A 58 25.24 -8.94 12.82
N ALA A 59 25.08 -9.63 11.68
CA ALA A 59 24.34 -9.10 10.53
C ALA A 59 22.85 -8.90 10.85
N LEU A 60 22.24 -9.85 11.57
CA LEU A 60 20.84 -9.76 12.00
C LEU A 60 20.63 -8.62 13.00
N GLU A 61 21.55 -8.42 13.95
CA GLU A 61 21.50 -7.30 14.88
C GLU A 61 21.56 -5.95 14.15
N ARG A 62 22.50 -5.80 13.20
CA ARG A 62 22.59 -4.59 12.36
C ARG A 62 21.31 -4.36 11.55
N ALA A 63 20.71 -5.41 10.99
CA ALA A 63 19.46 -5.31 10.25
C ALA A 63 18.29 -4.86 11.16
N LEU A 64 18.18 -5.39 12.37
CA LEU A 64 17.20 -4.94 13.36
C LEU A 64 17.42 -3.48 13.76
N GLN A 65 18.67 -3.05 13.94
CA GLN A 65 19.00 -1.66 14.24
C GLN A 65 18.62 -0.73 13.08
N ARG A 66 18.91 -1.10 11.83
CA ARG A 66 18.48 -0.37 10.64
C ARG A 66 16.95 -0.26 10.58
N ARG A 67 16.23 -1.36 10.83
CA ARG A 67 14.76 -1.36 10.87
C ARG A 67 14.21 -0.45 11.96
N LYS A 68 14.80 -0.45 13.17
CA LYS A 68 14.42 0.45 14.27
C LYS A 68 14.68 1.92 13.90
N LYS A 69 15.77 2.22 13.20
CA LYS A 69 16.07 3.57 12.70
C LYS A 69 15.07 4.00 11.63
N GLU A 70 14.79 3.14 10.66
CA GLU A 70 13.82 3.38 9.59
C GLU A 70 12.41 3.66 10.15
N ILE A 71 11.95 2.84 11.09
CA ILE A 71 10.64 3.06 11.74
C ILE A 71 10.60 4.39 12.48
N ARG A 72 11.68 4.77 13.19
CA ARG A 72 11.77 6.06 13.89
C ARG A 72 11.79 7.22 12.90
N PHE A 73 12.60 7.13 11.86
CA PHE A 73 12.69 8.13 10.81
C PHE A 73 11.34 8.35 10.14
N ARG A 74 10.64 7.30 9.72
CA ARG A 74 9.30 7.40 9.14
C ARG A 74 8.28 8.04 10.07
N LYS A 75 8.36 7.77 11.39
CA LYS A 75 7.50 8.43 12.38
C LYS A 75 7.79 9.93 12.47
N ILE A 76 9.07 10.32 12.47
CA ILE A 76 9.49 11.73 12.49
C ILE A 76 9.04 12.43 11.21
N CYS A 77 9.29 11.85 10.02
CA CYS A 77 8.80 12.40 8.76
C CYS A 77 7.29 12.63 8.79
N ARG A 78 6.51 11.67 9.31
CA ARG A 78 5.05 11.79 9.43
C ARG A 78 4.60 12.87 10.43
N GLN A 79 5.42 13.17 11.43
CA GLN A 79 5.16 14.27 12.37
C GLN A 79 5.54 15.64 11.79
N MET A 80 6.53 15.66 10.88
CA MET A 80 6.98 16.88 10.18
C MET A 80 6.13 17.20 8.95
N GLU A 81 5.61 16.18 8.27
CA GLU A 81 4.50 16.32 7.32
C GLU A 81 3.33 16.97 8.07
N ALA A 82 2.65 17.94 7.45
CA ALA A 82 1.56 18.68 8.07
C ALA A 82 0.57 17.69 8.72
N SER A 83 0.62 17.60 10.06
CA SER A 83 -0.08 16.59 10.84
C SER A 83 -1.56 16.94 10.86
N GLY A 84 -2.27 16.55 9.81
CA GLY A 84 -3.69 16.78 9.66
C GLY A 84 -4.26 16.02 8.48
N ALA A 85 -5.57 15.76 8.55
CA ALA A 85 -6.32 15.47 7.33
C ALA A 85 -6.06 16.60 6.31
N PRO A 86 -6.11 16.33 5.00
CA PRO A 86 -5.92 17.35 3.97
C PRO A 86 -6.70 18.61 4.34
N GLN A 87 -6.03 19.77 4.28
CA GLN A 87 -6.64 21.03 4.69
C GLN A 87 -7.95 21.19 3.93
N ARG A 88 -9.07 21.23 4.66
CA ARG A 88 -10.38 21.36 4.05
C ARG A 88 -10.48 22.76 3.44
N VAL A 89 -10.40 22.81 2.11
CA VAL A 89 -10.44 24.04 1.31
C VAL A 89 -11.74 24.82 1.54
N LEU A 90 -12.85 24.12 1.88
CA LEU A 90 -14.14 24.73 2.18
C LEU A 90 -14.62 24.38 3.60
N SER A 91 -15.11 25.39 4.31
CA SER A 91 -15.82 25.23 5.58
C SER A 91 -17.11 24.42 5.38
N ARG A 92 -17.56 23.72 6.44
CA ARG A 92 -18.83 22.96 6.42
C ARG A 92 -20.01 23.85 6.05
N ASN A 93 -20.09 25.05 6.63
CA ASN A 93 -21.15 26.00 6.35
C ASN A 93 -21.15 26.45 4.87
N ALA A 94 -19.96 26.74 4.32
CA ALA A 94 -19.82 27.09 2.90
C ALA A 94 -20.30 25.96 1.97
N MET A 95 -19.98 24.70 2.31
CA MET A 95 -20.50 23.54 1.56
C MET A 95 -22.03 23.44 1.64
N GLU A 96 -22.63 23.73 2.81
CA GLU A 96 -24.09 23.75 2.98
C GLU A 96 -24.75 24.87 2.16
N GLN A 97 -24.15 26.06 2.11
CA GLN A 97 -24.62 27.17 1.29
C GLN A 97 -24.54 26.87 -0.21
N ILE A 98 -23.42 26.30 -0.68
CA ILE A 98 -23.28 25.86 -2.08
C ILE A 98 -24.41 24.88 -2.46
N ARG A 99 -24.71 23.93 -1.57
CA ARG A 99 -25.79 22.96 -1.78
C ARG A 99 -27.16 23.62 -1.81
N TYR A 100 -27.41 24.56 -0.89
CA TYR A 100 -28.69 25.28 -0.84
C TYR A 100 -28.92 26.10 -2.10
N LEU A 101 -27.93 26.92 -2.50
CA LEU A 101 -28.01 27.74 -3.71
C LEU A 101 -28.25 26.89 -4.95
N ARG A 102 -27.57 25.76 -5.08
CA ARG A 102 -27.77 24.87 -6.23
C ARG A 102 -29.13 24.16 -6.22
N LYS A 103 -29.70 23.89 -5.04
CA LYS A 103 -31.01 23.25 -4.89
C LYS A 103 -32.16 24.20 -5.20
N GLU A 104 -32.10 25.42 -4.68
CA GLU A 104 -33.19 26.40 -4.79
C GLU A 104 -33.13 27.19 -6.11
N PHE A 105 -31.92 27.46 -6.62
CA PHE A 105 -31.70 28.36 -7.74
C PHE A 105 -30.79 27.71 -8.80
N SER A 106 -31.21 26.54 -9.29
CA SER A 106 -30.38 25.74 -10.21
C SER A 106 -30.11 26.42 -11.57
N GLU A 107 -31.01 27.30 -12.00
CA GLU A 107 -30.93 28.09 -13.23
C GLU A 107 -29.91 29.24 -13.11
N ASP A 108 -29.94 29.97 -11.99
CA ASP A 108 -29.08 31.15 -11.78
C ASP A 108 -27.67 30.80 -11.31
N TRP A 109 -27.51 29.73 -10.54
CA TRP A 109 -26.25 29.34 -9.93
C TRP A 109 -25.60 28.17 -10.66
N SER A 110 -25.01 28.48 -11.81
CA SER A 110 -24.17 27.55 -12.57
C SER A 110 -22.90 27.16 -11.79
N VAL A 111 -22.32 25.99 -12.09
CA VAL A 111 -21.07 25.52 -11.48
C VAL A 111 -19.92 26.53 -11.56
N PRO A 112 -19.63 27.20 -12.71
CA PRO A 112 -18.60 28.22 -12.76
C PRO A 112 -18.93 29.45 -11.90
N ARG A 113 -20.19 29.89 -11.85
CA ARG A 113 -20.61 31.03 -11.01
C ARG A 113 -20.43 30.76 -9.51
N LEU A 114 -20.72 29.53 -9.07
CA LEU A 114 -20.44 29.10 -7.70
C LEU A 114 -18.93 29.01 -7.41
N ALA A 115 -18.13 28.58 -8.38
CA ALA A 115 -16.68 28.51 -8.24
C ALA A 115 -16.08 29.90 -8.00
N GLU A 116 -16.52 30.89 -8.78
CA GLU A 116 -16.14 32.29 -8.64
C GLU A 116 -16.57 32.87 -7.28
N GLY A 117 -17.84 32.70 -6.89
CA GLY A 117 -18.37 33.26 -5.63
C GLY A 117 -17.72 32.71 -4.36
N PHE A 118 -17.20 31.48 -4.40
CA PHE A 118 -16.53 30.84 -3.27
C PHE A 118 -15.00 30.82 -3.42
N GLY A 119 -14.43 31.37 -4.51
CA GLY A 119 -12.99 31.43 -4.74
C GLY A 119 -12.33 30.04 -4.86
N VAL A 120 -13.04 29.05 -5.40
CA VAL A 120 -12.56 27.65 -5.52
C VAL A 120 -12.62 27.18 -6.97
N SER A 121 -11.95 26.07 -7.27
CA SER A 121 -12.06 25.46 -8.59
C SER A 121 -13.42 24.80 -8.82
N THR A 122 -13.84 24.75 -10.08
CA THR A 122 -15.10 24.08 -10.49
C THR A 122 -15.15 22.62 -10.06
N ASP A 123 -14.01 21.93 -9.97
CA ASP A 123 -13.93 20.53 -9.55
C ASP A 123 -14.17 20.33 -8.04
N VAL A 124 -13.90 21.35 -7.23
CA VAL A 124 -14.30 21.35 -5.82
C VAL A 124 -15.82 21.46 -5.73
N ILE A 125 -16.44 22.39 -6.47
CA ILE A 125 -17.90 22.55 -6.52
C ILE A 125 -18.58 21.26 -7.00
N ARG A 126 -18.10 20.65 -8.09
CA ARG A 126 -18.62 19.35 -8.59
C ARG A 126 -18.54 18.25 -7.54
N ARG A 127 -17.45 18.18 -6.78
CA ARG A 127 -17.31 17.22 -5.66
C ARG A 127 -18.30 17.48 -4.54
N VAL A 128 -18.48 18.74 -4.14
CA VAL A 128 -19.45 19.12 -3.08
C VAL A 128 -20.86 18.69 -3.47
N LEU A 129 -21.27 18.98 -4.72
CA LEU A 129 -22.59 18.61 -5.23
C LEU A 129 -22.73 17.09 -5.39
N LYS A 130 -21.69 16.38 -5.84
CA LYS A 130 -21.68 14.91 -5.97
C LYS A 130 -21.72 14.20 -4.62
N SER A 131 -21.05 14.73 -3.59
CA SER A 131 -20.99 14.13 -2.26
C SER A 131 -22.32 14.10 -1.50
N ASN A 132 -23.32 14.83 -2.00
CA ASN A 132 -24.68 14.88 -1.46
C ASN A 132 -25.67 13.99 -2.25
N GLY A 133 -25.21 13.33 -3.32
CA GLY A 133 -26.01 12.47 -4.19
C GLY A 133 -25.80 10.99 -3.88
N VAL A 134 -26.34 10.53 -2.74
CA VAL A 134 -26.63 9.11 -2.42
C VAL A 134 -27.75 9.18 -1.34
N LYS A 135 -29.03 8.84 -1.54
CA LYS A 135 -29.82 8.12 -2.57
C LYS A 135 -31.05 8.96 -2.91
#